data_AF-X1U8B1-F1
#
_entry.id   AF-X1U8B1-F1
#
_cell.length_a   1.000
_cell.length_b   1.000
_cell.length_c   1.000
_cell.angle_alpha   90.00
_cell.angle_beta   90.00
_cell.angle_gamma   90.00
#
_symmetry.space_group_name_H-M   'P 1'
#
loop_
_entity.id
_entity.type
_entity.pdbx_description
1 polymer ?
#
loop_
_entity_poly.entity_id
_entity_poly.type
_entity_poly.pdbx_seq_one_letter_code
_entity_poly.pdbx_strand_id
1 'polypeptide(L)'
;VYTDSVTWDGNEHQDNHGDDFGDIAEDNIKVILGVFNDDNDYVDECVATEPASNNNPGAPTISGPTSGSAGTAYYFHFNSVDPDDDDVYYYIKWGDSQVEDWDGPHTSGVDADIKHTYENQGTFTIEAKAKDSNDAESGWSTLQVTMPRSKALNTPFLNFLTSHPSLFPILQRLKLLRLGLQ
;
A
#
# COMPACT_ATOMS: atom_id res chain seq x y z
N VAL A 1 32.33 2.07 1.93
CA VAL A 1 31.56 3.07 1.17
C VAL A 1 31.56 4.33 2.01
N TYR A 2 32.13 5.42 1.49
CA TYR A 2 32.05 6.74 2.13
C TYR A 2 30.82 7.43 1.54
N THR A 3 29.99 7.99 2.40
CA THR A 3 28.79 8.73 2.00
C THR A 3 28.78 10.02 2.79
N ASP A 4 28.58 11.13 2.09
CA ASP A 4 28.40 12.45 2.68
C ASP A 4 27.22 13.12 1.98
N SER A 5 26.55 14.04 2.67
CA SER A 5 25.37 14.74 2.18
C SER A 5 25.47 16.21 2.48
N VAL A 6 25.23 17.05 1.47
CA VAL A 6 25.18 18.51 1.60
C VAL A 6 23.83 19.00 1.12
N THR A 7 23.24 19.92 1.87
CA THR A 7 22.09 20.71 1.41
C THR A 7 22.61 22.05 0.93
N TRP A 8 22.25 22.43 -0.29
CA TRP A 8 22.64 23.69 -0.90
C TRP A 8 21.38 24.42 -1.35
N ASP A 9 21.20 25.66 -0.89
CA ASP A 9 20.12 26.54 -1.33
C ASP A 9 20.72 27.68 -2.14
N GLY A 10 20.43 27.72 -3.43
CA GLY A 10 20.95 28.73 -4.34
C GLY A 10 20.61 30.17 -3.95
N ASN A 11 19.55 30.39 -3.17
CA ASN A 11 19.18 31.72 -2.67
C ASN A 11 20.14 32.25 -1.59
N GLU A 12 20.87 31.36 -0.91
CA GLU A 12 21.82 31.73 0.15
C GLU A 12 23.22 32.11 -0.40
N HIS A 13 23.42 31.95 -1.70
CA HIS A 13 24.70 32.15 -2.37
C HIS A 13 24.57 33.22 -3.44
N GLN A 14 25.43 34.23 -3.36
CA GLN A 14 25.48 35.32 -4.34
C GLN A 14 26.76 35.23 -5.16
N ASP A 15 26.66 35.65 -6.40
CA ASP A 15 27.81 35.96 -7.22
C ASP A 15 28.39 37.35 -6.85
N ASN A 16 29.51 37.74 -7.45
CA ASN A 16 30.12 39.05 -7.21
C ASN A 16 29.37 40.21 -7.88
N HIS A 17 28.22 39.96 -8.48
CA HIS A 17 27.36 40.95 -9.15
C HIS A 17 26.03 41.16 -8.41
N GLY A 18 25.78 40.40 -7.33
CA GLY A 18 24.59 40.53 -6.50
C GLY A 18 23.39 39.72 -6.98
N ASP A 19 23.60 38.84 -7.97
CA ASP A 19 22.64 37.83 -8.37
C ASP A 19 22.83 36.58 -7.50
N ASP A 20 21.74 35.92 -7.13
CA ASP A 20 21.80 34.61 -6.46
C ASP A 20 21.64 33.46 -7.47
N PHE A 21 21.69 32.23 -6.98
CA PHE A 21 21.50 31.03 -7.79
C PHE A 21 20.13 30.38 -7.52
N GLY A 22 19.13 31.17 -7.08
CA GLY A 22 17.80 30.67 -6.75
C GLY A 22 17.00 30.17 -7.97
N ASP A 23 17.47 30.47 -9.18
CA ASP A 23 16.90 29.99 -10.45
C ASP A 23 17.42 28.61 -10.87
N ILE A 24 18.37 28.03 -10.12
CA ILE A 24 18.81 26.66 -10.33
C ILE A 24 17.71 25.68 -9.92
N ALA A 25 17.40 24.77 -10.83
CA ALA A 25 16.40 23.72 -10.72
C ALA A 25 16.97 22.38 -11.21
N GLU A 26 16.30 21.28 -10.88
CA GLU A 26 16.76 19.93 -11.25
C GLU A 26 16.99 19.74 -12.76
N ASP A 27 16.24 20.46 -13.60
CA ASP A 27 16.30 20.37 -15.05
C ASP A 27 17.38 21.26 -15.70
N ASN A 28 18.09 22.09 -14.92
CA ASN A 28 19.10 23.02 -15.42
C ASN A 28 20.46 22.94 -14.73
N ILE A 29 20.67 21.95 -13.86
CA ILE A 29 21.92 21.74 -13.11
C ILE A 29 22.65 20.47 -13.54
N LYS A 30 23.99 20.54 -13.48
CA LYS A 30 24.90 19.40 -13.53
C LYS A 30 25.69 19.30 -12.24
N VAL A 31 25.69 18.13 -11.62
CA VAL A 31 26.51 17.85 -10.43
C VAL A 31 27.82 17.21 -10.87
N ILE A 32 28.94 17.78 -10.45
CA ILE A 32 30.28 17.25 -10.74
C ILE A 32 30.97 16.92 -9.41
N LEU A 33 31.36 15.67 -9.24
CA LEU A 33 32.23 15.23 -8.17
C LEU A 33 33.66 15.16 -8.72
N GLY A 34 34.56 15.97 -8.17
CA GLY A 34 35.99 15.94 -8.50
C GLY A 34 36.82 15.44 -7.32
N VAL A 35 37.78 14.55 -7.57
CA VAL A 35 38.78 14.16 -6.58
C VAL A 35 40.01 15.05 -6.74
N PHE A 36 40.32 15.84 -5.71
CA PHE A 36 41.49 16.73 -5.68
C PHE A 36 42.51 16.28 -4.65
N ASN A 37 43.79 16.52 -4.95
CA ASN A 37 44.88 16.35 -4.01
C ASN A 37 45.17 17.69 -3.31
N ASP A 38 44.92 17.75 -2.00
CA ASP A 38 45.13 18.93 -1.15
C ASP A 38 46.57 19.47 -1.16
N ASP A 39 47.56 18.65 -1.51
CA ASP A 39 48.97 19.06 -1.51
C ASP A 39 49.37 19.87 -2.76
N ASN A 40 48.66 19.74 -3.87
CA ASN A 40 49.06 20.34 -5.14
C ASN A 40 47.92 20.82 -6.06
N ASP A 41 46.68 20.86 -5.55
CA ASP A 41 45.46 21.26 -6.27
C ASP A 41 45.22 20.48 -7.58
N TYR A 42 45.83 19.30 -7.74
CA TYR A 42 45.66 18.48 -8.94
C TYR A 42 44.35 17.70 -8.87
N VAL A 43 43.56 17.75 -9.94
CA VAL A 43 42.33 16.98 -10.12
C VAL A 43 42.61 15.79 -11.03
N ASP A 44 42.41 14.57 -10.52
CA ASP A 44 42.72 13.34 -11.26
C ASP A 44 41.52 12.83 -12.08
N GLU A 45 40.34 12.74 -11.44
CA GLU A 45 39.12 12.21 -12.07
C GLU A 45 37.88 13.00 -11.61
N CYS A 46 37.01 13.31 -12.56
CA CYS A 46 35.71 13.91 -12.31
C CYS A 46 34.61 12.99 -12.83
N VAL A 47 33.57 12.77 -12.04
CA VAL A 47 32.31 12.18 -12.50
C VAL A 47 31.24 13.28 -12.50
N ALA A 48 30.47 13.34 -13.59
CA ALA A 48 29.34 14.26 -13.70
C ALA A 48 28.05 13.46 -13.80
N THR A 49 27.01 13.92 -13.11
CA THR A 49 25.64 13.43 -13.25
C THR A 49 24.69 14.60 -13.34
N GLU A 50 23.64 14.44 -14.13
CA GLU A 50 22.47 15.32 -14.02
C GLU A 50 21.56 14.74 -12.91
N PRO A 51 20.81 15.56 -12.16
CA PRO A 51 19.73 15.05 -11.33
C PRO A 51 18.72 14.33 -12.23
N ALA A 52 18.32 13.12 -11.84
CA ALA A 52 17.16 12.49 -12.45
C ALA A 52 15.91 13.08 -11.79
N SER A 53 14.99 13.60 -12.59
CA SER A 53 13.65 13.90 -12.10
C SER A 53 12.97 12.58 -11.75
N ASN A 54 12.45 12.45 -10.54
CA ASN A 54 11.74 11.26 -10.08
C ASN A 54 10.28 11.61 -9.81
N ASN A 55 9.37 10.98 -10.54
CA ASN A 55 7.94 11.09 -10.33
C ASN A 55 7.52 10.02 -9.34
N ASN A 56 6.75 10.42 -8.34
CA ASN A 56 6.29 9.46 -7.35
C ASN A 56 5.27 8.48 -7.96
N PRO A 57 5.20 7.25 -7.42
CA PRO A 57 4.24 6.27 -7.89
C PRO A 57 2.80 6.70 -7.58
N GLY A 58 1.86 6.14 -8.34
CA GLY A 58 0.44 6.28 -8.07
C GLY A 58 0.05 5.72 -6.69
N ALA A 59 -1.04 6.22 -6.10
CA ALA A 59 -1.61 5.56 -4.92
C ALA A 59 -2.04 4.14 -5.29
N PRO A 60 -1.72 3.11 -4.48
CA PRO A 60 -1.95 1.73 -4.88
C PRO A 60 -3.44 1.43 -4.99
N THR A 61 -3.86 0.67 -5.99
CA THR A 61 -5.16 0.01 -5.98
C THR A 61 -5.09 -1.22 -5.07
N ILE A 62 -6.12 -1.44 -4.27
CA ILE A 62 -6.21 -2.56 -3.33
C ILE A 62 -7.43 -3.40 -3.73
N SER A 63 -7.22 -4.68 -3.99
CA SER A 63 -8.31 -5.61 -4.29
C SER A 63 -8.16 -6.94 -3.54
N GLY A 64 -9.26 -7.67 -3.41
CA GLY A 64 -9.31 -8.93 -2.66
C GLY A 64 -10.65 -9.14 -1.96
N PRO A 65 -10.77 -10.19 -1.15
CA PRO A 65 -12.01 -10.50 -0.42
C PRO A 65 -12.36 -9.40 0.59
N THR A 66 -13.54 -8.78 0.44
CA THR A 66 -14.06 -7.77 1.39
C THR A 66 -14.86 -8.38 2.54
N SER A 67 -15.04 -9.71 2.53
CA SER A 67 -15.61 -10.44 3.65
C SER A 67 -15.08 -11.88 3.73
N GLY A 68 -15.07 -12.44 4.93
CA GLY A 68 -14.55 -13.78 5.16
C GLY A 68 -14.82 -14.32 6.57
N SER A 69 -14.26 -15.48 6.87
CA SER A 69 -14.16 -16.00 8.23
C SER A 69 -12.84 -15.60 8.87
N ALA A 70 -12.89 -15.18 10.14
CA ALA A 70 -11.70 -14.96 10.96
C ALA A 70 -10.87 -16.26 11.08
N GLY A 71 -9.55 -16.13 11.20
CA GLY A 71 -8.58 -17.25 11.24
C GLY A 71 -8.34 -17.92 9.89
N THR A 72 -8.89 -17.37 8.80
CA THR A 72 -8.64 -17.85 7.44
C THR A 72 -7.73 -16.86 6.72
N ALA A 73 -6.72 -17.38 6.03
CA ALA A 73 -5.82 -16.57 5.21
C ALA A 73 -6.47 -16.19 3.88
N TYR A 74 -6.35 -14.92 3.49
CA TYR A 74 -6.80 -14.39 2.20
C TYR A 74 -5.63 -13.72 1.48
N TYR A 75 -5.66 -13.76 0.16
CA TYR A 75 -4.76 -12.98 -0.68
C TYR A 75 -5.42 -11.64 -1.02
N PHE A 76 -4.64 -10.59 -0.88
CA PHE A 76 -4.96 -9.24 -1.32
C PHE A 76 -3.95 -8.84 -2.39
N HIS A 77 -4.43 -8.11 -3.39
CA HIS A 77 -3.65 -7.66 -4.52
C HIS A 77 -3.43 -6.16 -4.39
N PHE A 78 -2.17 -5.74 -4.48
CA PHE A 78 -1.76 -4.35 -4.48
C PHE A 78 -1.11 -4.04 -5.81
N ASN A 79 -1.51 -2.93 -6.44
CA ASN A 79 -0.94 -2.52 -7.72
C ASN A 79 -0.76 -1.01 -7.73
N SER A 80 0.43 -0.56 -8.13
CA SER A 80 0.74 0.84 -8.35
C SER A 80 1.63 0.94 -9.58
N VAL A 81 1.46 2.04 -10.31
CA VAL A 81 2.25 2.37 -11.50
C VAL A 81 3.12 3.55 -11.14
N ASP A 82 4.42 3.35 -11.28
CA ASP A 82 5.41 4.41 -11.29
C ASP A 82 5.55 5.01 -12.70
N PRO A 83 5.47 6.35 -12.88
CA PRO A 83 5.60 6.98 -14.20
C PRO A 83 6.96 6.80 -14.87
N ASP A 84 8.01 6.58 -14.10
CA ASP A 84 9.38 6.38 -14.56
C ASP A 84 9.72 4.88 -14.74
N ASP A 85 8.73 3.99 -14.55
CA ASP A 85 8.83 2.52 -14.61
C ASP A 85 9.76 1.93 -13.53
N ASP A 86 9.96 2.68 -12.43
CA ASP A 86 10.72 2.21 -11.27
C ASP A 86 9.96 1.12 -10.49
N ASP A 87 10.72 0.19 -9.88
CA ASP A 87 10.14 -0.82 -8.99
C ASP A 87 9.50 -0.16 -7.76
N VAL A 88 8.37 -0.72 -7.32
CA VAL A 88 7.57 -0.18 -6.22
C VAL A 88 7.61 -1.06 -4.98
N TYR A 89 7.46 -0.42 -3.82
CA TYR A 89 7.37 -1.05 -2.51
C TYR A 89 6.08 -0.62 -1.82
N TYR A 90 5.42 -1.52 -1.08
CA TYR A 90 4.15 -1.22 -0.42
C TYR A 90 4.28 -1.13 1.10
N TYR A 91 3.80 -0.04 1.66
CA TYR A 91 3.56 0.07 3.09
C TYR A 91 2.08 -0.19 3.35
N ILE A 92 1.75 -1.23 4.12
CA ILE A 92 0.38 -1.71 4.31
C ILE A 92 0.04 -1.74 5.79
N LYS A 93 -1.07 -1.11 6.16
CA LYS A 93 -1.71 -1.27 7.48
C LYS A 93 -2.93 -2.15 7.31
N TRP A 94 -2.97 -3.29 7.98
CA TRP A 94 -4.09 -4.23 7.85
C TRP A 94 -5.34 -3.83 8.66
N GLY A 95 -5.21 -2.86 9.57
CA GLY A 95 -6.30 -2.38 10.44
C GLY A 95 -6.47 -3.19 11.73
N ASP A 96 -5.63 -4.20 11.97
CA ASP A 96 -5.63 -5.08 13.15
C ASP A 96 -4.32 -4.99 13.97
N SER A 97 -3.59 -3.88 13.83
CA SER A 97 -2.25 -3.62 14.37
C SER A 97 -1.10 -4.35 13.66
N GLN A 98 -1.36 -5.13 12.61
CA GLN A 98 -0.30 -5.65 11.74
C GLN A 98 0.03 -4.66 10.62
N VAL A 99 1.30 -4.62 10.23
CA VAL A 99 1.84 -3.74 9.20
C VAL A 99 2.86 -4.52 8.35
N GLU A 100 2.81 -4.32 7.04
CA GLU A 100 3.92 -4.62 6.14
C GLU A 100 4.74 -3.35 5.93
N ASP A 101 6.02 -3.39 6.30
CA ASP A 101 6.92 -2.25 6.20
C ASP A 101 7.72 -2.34 4.89
N TRP A 102 7.21 -1.65 3.86
CA TRP A 102 7.80 -1.57 2.52
C TRP A 102 8.10 -2.94 1.88
N ASP A 103 7.07 -3.77 1.74
CA ASP A 103 7.13 -5.05 1.03
C ASP A 103 7.46 -4.83 -0.46
N GLY A 104 8.50 -5.49 -0.96
CA GLY A 104 9.01 -5.34 -2.33
C GLY A 104 10.47 -5.79 -2.49
N PRO A 105 11.10 -5.48 -3.63
CA PRO A 105 10.55 -4.73 -4.77
C PRO A 105 9.50 -5.51 -5.57
N HIS A 106 8.53 -4.78 -6.12
CA HIS A 106 7.54 -5.27 -7.08
C HIS A 106 7.63 -4.48 -8.37
N THR A 107 7.46 -5.13 -9.51
CA THR A 107 7.49 -4.45 -10.81
C THR A 107 6.31 -3.49 -10.95
N SER A 108 6.58 -2.26 -11.40
CA SER A 108 5.57 -1.24 -11.69
C SER A 108 4.41 -1.80 -12.52
N GLY A 109 3.17 -1.51 -12.09
CA GLY A 109 1.95 -1.92 -12.77
C GLY A 109 1.61 -3.41 -12.71
N VAL A 110 2.37 -4.22 -11.96
CA VAL A 110 2.10 -5.65 -11.73
C VAL A 110 1.46 -5.86 -10.35
N ASP A 111 0.50 -6.78 -10.27
CA ASP A 111 -0.16 -7.11 -8.99
C ASP A 111 0.81 -7.83 -8.03
N ALA A 112 0.97 -7.27 -6.83
CA ALA A 112 1.63 -7.89 -5.69
C ALA A 112 0.63 -8.68 -4.84
N ASP A 113 0.82 -9.99 -4.75
CA ASP A 113 -0.03 -10.92 -3.99
C ASP A 113 0.43 -11.06 -2.54
N ILE A 114 -0.26 -10.38 -1.63
CA ILE A 114 0.11 -10.38 -0.20
C ILE A 114 -0.97 -11.09 0.61
N LYS A 115 -0.53 -12.07 1.41
CA LYS A 115 -1.42 -12.93 2.20
C LYS A 115 -1.57 -12.39 3.61
N HIS A 116 -2.81 -12.18 4.05
CA HIS A 116 -3.12 -11.76 5.42
C HIS A 116 -4.17 -12.64 6.09
N THR A 117 -4.10 -12.76 7.42
CA THR A 117 -5.08 -13.50 8.23
C THR A 117 -5.60 -12.61 9.34
N TYR A 118 -6.91 -12.34 9.32
CA TYR A 118 -7.59 -11.65 10.42
C TYR A 118 -7.97 -12.66 11.51
N GLU A 119 -7.25 -12.66 12.62
CA GLU A 119 -7.49 -13.58 13.75
C GLU A 119 -8.83 -13.33 14.45
N ASN A 120 -9.28 -12.07 14.44
CA ASN A 120 -10.48 -11.64 15.15
C ASN A 120 -11.62 -11.30 14.19
N GLN A 121 -12.84 -11.47 14.68
CA GLN A 121 -14.03 -10.96 14.02
C GLN A 121 -14.10 -9.44 14.17
N GLY A 122 -14.54 -8.75 13.13
CA GLY A 122 -14.58 -7.29 13.12
C GLY A 122 -14.70 -6.71 11.73
N THR A 123 -14.70 -5.39 11.66
CA THR A 123 -14.50 -4.65 10.42
C THR A 123 -13.14 -3.98 10.51
N PHE A 124 -12.32 -4.19 9.50
CA PHE A 124 -10.96 -3.69 9.41
C PHE A 124 -10.84 -2.82 8.15
N THR A 125 -10.03 -1.77 8.24
CA THR A 125 -9.70 -0.91 7.10
C THR A 125 -8.25 -1.16 6.76
N ILE A 126 -8.02 -1.73 5.59
CA ILE A 126 -6.69 -1.81 4.99
C ILE A 126 -6.36 -0.41 4.48
N GLU A 127 -5.17 0.10 4.82
CA GLU A 127 -4.62 1.33 4.27
C GLU A 127 -3.28 1.00 3.62
N ALA A 128 -3.03 1.44 2.38
CA ALA A 128 -1.74 1.22 1.74
C ALA A 128 -1.26 2.45 0.98
N LYS A 129 0.06 2.63 0.93
CA LYS A 129 0.77 3.56 0.04
C LYS A 129 1.94 2.84 -0.63
N ALA A 130 2.41 3.36 -1.74
CA ALA A 130 3.57 2.87 -2.47
C ALA A 130 4.74 3.86 -2.35
N LYS A 131 5.96 3.39 -2.58
CA LYS A 131 7.13 4.22 -2.90
C LYS A 131 7.96 3.57 -4.00
N ASP A 132 8.74 4.36 -4.70
CA ASP A 132 9.71 3.90 -5.70
C ASP A 132 11.08 3.55 -5.07
N SER A 133 12.04 3.18 -5.92
CA SER A 133 13.44 2.91 -5.52
C SER A 133 14.22 4.16 -5.08
N ASN A 134 13.72 5.36 -5.35
CA ASN A 134 14.29 6.65 -4.95
C ASN A 134 13.63 7.20 -3.67
N ASP A 135 12.85 6.38 -2.96
CA ASP A 135 12.11 6.68 -1.73
C ASP A 135 10.99 7.74 -1.87
N ALA A 136 10.56 8.11 -3.08
CA ALA A 136 9.43 9.01 -3.22
C ALA A 136 8.10 8.26 -3.02
N GLU A 137 7.20 8.85 -2.23
CA GLU A 137 5.99 8.17 -1.76
C GLU A 137 4.72 8.62 -2.49
N SER A 138 3.78 7.69 -2.64
CA SER A 138 2.44 7.95 -3.13
C SER A 138 1.49 8.48 -2.05
N GLY A 139 0.27 8.82 -2.46
CA GLY A 139 -0.87 8.94 -1.54
C GLY A 139 -1.34 7.59 -0.97
N TRP A 140 -2.29 7.64 -0.03
CA TRP A 140 -2.89 6.45 0.58
C TRP A 140 -4.18 6.02 -0.13
N SER A 141 -4.38 4.70 -0.20
CA SER A 141 -5.63 4.05 -0.60
C SER A 141 -6.19 3.20 0.53
N THR A 142 -7.50 2.93 0.50
CA THR A 142 -8.16 2.14 1.55
C THR A 142 -9.11 1.07 1.00
N LEU A 143 -9.22 -0.05 1.71
CA LEU A 143 -10.19 -1.11 1.44
C LEU A 143 -10.79 -1.62 2.77
N GLN A 144 -12.12 -1.64 2.86
CA GLN A 144 -12.81 -2.15 4.05
C GLN A 144 -13.07 -3.66 3.94
N VAL A 145 -12.67 -4.42 4.94
CA VAL A 145 -12.84 -5.88 5.03
C VAL A 145 -13.64 -6.24 6.28
N THR A 146 -14.60 -7.16 6.18
CA THR A 146 -15.46 -7.57 7.31
C THR A 146 -15.37 -9.07 7.59
N MET A 147 -15.04 -9.42 8.83
CA MET A 147 -15.03 -10.79 9.36
C MET A 147 -16.23 -10.97 10.31
N PRO A 148 -17.44 -11.32 9.81
CA PRO A 148 -18.64 -11.40 10.63
C PRO A 148 -18.60 -12.55 11.66
N ARG A 149 -19.44 -12.42 12.68
CA ARG A 149 -19.74 -13.50 13.63
C ARG A 149 -20.52 -14.62 12.92
N SER A 150 -19.92 -15.80 12.80
CA SER A 150 -20.69 -17.01 12.54
C SER A 150 -21.47 -17.39 13.79
N LYS A 151 -22.74 -16.97 13.90
CA LYS A 151 -23.64 -17.61 14.87
C LYS A 151 -24.00 -18.98 14.32
N ALA A 152 -23.35 -20.03 14.83
CA ALA A 152 -23.91 -21.37 14.68
C ALA A 152 -25.33 -21.32 15.25
N LEU A 153 -26.35 -21.53 14.42
CA LEU A 153 -27.74 -21.61 14.84
C LEU A 153 -27.99 -22.97 15.55
N ASN A 154 -27.25 -23.23 16.62
CA ASN A 154 -27.42 -24.41 17.46
C ASN A 154 -28.53 -24.12 18.49
N THR A 155 -29.75 -23.92 17.99
CA THR A 155 -30.92 -23.82 18.86
C THR A 155 -31.55 -25.22 18.98
N PRO A 156 -32.04 -25.62 20.17
CA PRO A 156 -32.74 -26.90 20.34
C PRO A 156 -33.91 -27.06 19.35
N PHE A 157 -34.54 -25.95 18.96
CA PHE A 157 -35.60 -25.92 17.96
C PHE A 157 -35.13 -26.31 16.56
N LEU A 158 -33.98 -25.79 16.09
CA LEU A 158 -33.45 -26.17 14.79
C LEU A 158 -32.96 -27.62 14.77
N ASN A 159 -32.38 -28.10 15.87
CA ASN A 159 -32.05 -29.53 16.04
C ASN A 159 -33.30 -30.42 16.09
N PHE A 160 -34.41 -29.92 16.66
CA PHE A 160 -35.69 -30.61 16.67
C PHE A 160 -36.32 -30.67 15.27
N LEU A 161 -36.25 -29.58 14.49
CA LEU A 161 -36.72 -29.55 13.11
C LEU A 161 -35.89 -30.45 12.19
N THR A 162 -34.57 -30.50 12.35
CA THR A 162 -33.71 -31.39 11.56
C THR A 162 -33.91 -32.86 11.93
N SER A 163 -34.20 -33.17 13.19
CA SER A 163 -34.56 -34.53 13.63
C SER A 163 -36.00 -34.95 13.28
N HIS A 164 -36.86 -34.00 12.88
CA HIS A 164 -38.25 -34.27 12.48
C HIS A 164 -38.61 -33.63 11.13
N PRO A 165 -38.10 -34.17 9.99
CA PRO A 165 -38.33 -33.63 8.65
C PRO A 165 -39.82 -33.54 8.26
N SER A 166 -40.65 -34.42 8.83
CA SER A 166 -42.10 -34.46 8.61
C SER A 166 -42.87 -33.26 9.19
N LEU A 167 -42.24 -32.45 10.05
CA LEU A 167 -42.85 -31.25 10.61
C LEU A 167 -42.76 -30.03 9.67
N PHE A 168 -41.86 -30.04 8.69
CA PHE A 168 -41.72 -28.94 7.73
C PHE A 168 -42.99 -28.68 6.89
N PRO A 169 -43.64 -29.69 6.28
CA PRO A 169 -44.89 -29.49 5.53
C PRO A 169 -46.05 -29.02 6.41
N ILE A 170 -46.08 -29.44 7.69
CA ILE A 170 -47.14 -29.09 8.64
C ILE A 170 -47.00 -27.63 9.08
N LEU A 171 -45.77 -27.17 9.33
CA LEU A 171 -45.47 -25.76 9.63
C LEU A 171 -45.81 -24.85 8.44
N GLN A 172 -45.58 -25.29 7.21
CA GLN A 172 -45.98 -24.56 6.00
C GLN A 172 -47.51 -24.45 5.89
N ARG A 173 -48.25 -25.54 6.15
CA ARG A 173 -49.72 -25.55 6.14
C ARG A 173 -50.31 -24.67 7.26
N LEU A 174 -49.71 -24.67 8.46
CA LEU A 174 -50.14 -23.83 9.58
C LEU A 174 -49.89 -22.33 9.33
N LYS A 175 -48.81 -21.98 8.63
CA LYS A 175 -48.57 -20.59 8.19
C LYS A 175 -49.61 -20.13 7.15
N LEU A 176 -49.91 -20.97 6.16
CA LEU A 176 -50.90 -20.67 5.12
C LEU A 176 -52.32 -20.51 5.70
N LEU A 177 -52.70 -21.35 6.68
CA LEU A 177 -53.97 -21.26 7.41
C LEU A 177 -54.11 -19.99 8.26
N ARG A 178 -53.00 -19.42 8.76
CA ARG A 178 -53.01 -18.15 9.51
C ARG A 178 -52.94 -16.90 8.61
N LEU A 179 -52.55 -17.03 7.35
CA LEU A 179 -52.42 -15.93 6.38
C LEU A 179 -53.58 -15.83 5.38
N GLY A 180 -54.60 -16.70 5.50
CA GLY A 180 -55.85 -16.56 4.75
C GLY A 180 -55.73 -16.75 3.23
N LEU A 181 -54.75 -17.51 2.76
CA LEU A 181 -54.63 -17.88 1.35
C LEU A 181 -55.08 -19.34 1.18
N GLN A 182 -56.29 -19.49 0.62
CA GLN A 182 -56.80 -20.75 0.05
C GLN A 182 -56.27 -20.93 -1.36
#